data_AF-A0A8S8YBL4-F1
#
_entry.id   AF-A0A8S8YBL4-F1
#
_cell.length_a   1.000
_cell.length_b   1.000
_cell.length_c   1.000
_cell.angle_alpha   90.00
_cell.angle_beta   90.00
_cell.angle_gamma   90.00
#
_symmetry.space_group_name_H-M   'P 1'
#
loop_
_entity.id
_entity.type
_entity.pdbx_description
1 polymer ?
#
loop_
_entity_poly.entity_id
_entity_poly.type
_entity_poly.pdbx_seq_one_letter_code
_entity_poly.pdbx_strand_id
1 'polypeptide(L)'
;MNKTKNNSKQLVSVLIALFLALSTATAVAGEGSDPLDGTDGGADWDGDGLTNAEEQTHGTNMNNADSDGDGLPDGWEVANGLNPTSGGDANADPDGDGLSNAAEYAKGTNPNNPTPTVRRTTSTSSRPTPTRRASGRRRIPDAYDPT
;
A
#
# COMPACT_ATOMS: atom_id res chain seq x y z
N MET A 1 -54.49 27.63 35.53
CA MET A 1 -53.14 27.69 36.15
C MET A 1 -52.40 26.43 35.75
N ASN A 2 -51.77 26.42 34.57
CA ASN A 2 -51.29 25.18 33.96
C ASN A 2 -49.76 25.11 34.10
N LYS A 3 -49.32 24.11 34.86
CA LYS A 3 -47.97 23.98 35.40
C LYS A 3 -47.12 23.16 34.44
N THR A 4 -46.53 23.79 33.44
CA THR A 4 -45.56 23.15 32.53
C THR A 4 -44.16 23.22 33.15
N LYS A 5 -43.75 22.21 33.93
CA LYS A 5 -42.41 22.18 34.57
C LYS A 5 -41.77 20.79 34.64
N ASN A 6 -42.02 19.90 33.69
CA ASN A 6 -41.50 18.52 33.78
C ASN A 6 -40.60 18.09 32.59
N ASN A 7 -40.56 18.85 31.49
CA ASN A 7 -39.94 18.35 30.25
C ASN A 7 -38.42 18.59 30.19
N SER A 8 -37.92 19.68 30.80
CA SER A 8 -36.48 19.97 30.83
C SER A 8 -35.71 19.06 31.77
N LYS A 9 -36.33 18.57 32.85
CA LYS A 9 -35.68 17.67 33.82
C LYS A 9 -35.50 16.26 33.26
N GLN A 10 -36.46 15.77 32.46
CA GLN A 10 -36.34 14.47 31.79
C GLN A 10 -35.30 14.52 30.66
N LEU A 11 -35.26 15.59 29.87
CA LEU A 11 -34.24 15.77 28.82
C LEU A 11 -32.81 15.87 29.39
N VAL A 12 -32.62 16.61 30.49
CA VAL A 12 -31.31 16.69 31.17
C VAL A 12 -30.93 15.34 31.79
N SER A 13 -31.89 14.57 32.31
CA SER A 13 -31.63 13.23 32.87
C SER A 13 -31.26 12.20 31.80
N VAL A 14 -31.85 12.26 30.61
CA VAL A 14 -31.50 11.38 29.47
C VAL A 14 -30.11 11.74 28.91
N LEU A 15 -29.76 13.03 28.85
CA LEU A 15 -28.43 13.49 28.42
C LEU A 15 -27.32 13.07 29.40
N ILE A 16 -27.56 13.14 30.71
CA ILE A 16 -26.60 12.66 31.72
C ILE A 16 -26.43 11.13 31.62
N ALA A 17 -27.51 10.37 31.45
CA ALA A 17 -27.44 8.92 31.30
C ALA A 17 -26.70 8.49 30.01
N LEU A 18 -26.89 9.21 28.90
CA LEU A 18 -26.16 8.96 27.65
C LEU A 18 -24.66 9.27 27.79
N PHE A 19 -24.30 10.30 28.58
CA PHE A 19 -22.91 10.66 28.85
C PHE A 19 -22.21 9.68 29.80
N LEU A 20 -22.92 9.07 30.76
CA LEU A 20 -22.38 8.02 31.65
C LEU A 20 -22.29 6.63 30.99
N ALA A 21 -23.13 6.34 30.00
CA ALA A 21 -23.10 5.07 29.26
C ALA A 21 -21.95 4.97 28.23
N LEU A 22 -21.29 6.11 27.94
CA LEU A 22 -20.05 6.16 27.16
C LEU A 22 -18.81 6.00 28.06
N SER A 23 -18.93 5.21 29.13
CA SER A 23 -17.77 4.63 29.80
C SER A 23 -17.17 3.61 28.83
N THR A 24 -16.24 4.11 28.04
CA THR A 24 -15.48 3.42 27.02
C THR A 24 -15.09 2.01 27.47
N ALA A 25 -15.43 1.02 26.66
CA ALA A 25 -14.84 -0.30 26.73
C ALA A 25 -13.31 -0.12 26.71
N THR A 26 -12.66 -0.38 27.83
CA THR A 26 -11.22 -0.59 27.83
C THR A 26 -11.01 -1.97 27.24
N ALA A 27 -10.77 -2.05 25.94
CA ALA A 27 -10.02 -3.18 25.41
C ALA A 27 -8.61 -3.00 25.97
N VAL A 28 -8.33 -3.62 27.12
CA VAL A 28 -6.96 -3.94 27.49
C VAL A 28 -6.68 -5.29 26.85
N ALA A 29 -6.43 -5.28 25.55
CA ALA A 29 -5.62 -6.33 24.99
C ALA A 29 -4.22 -6.08 25.59
N GLY A 30 -3.71 -7.05 26.34
CA GLY A 30 -2.30 -7.06 26.69
C GLY A 30 -1.54 -7.37 25.41
N GLU A 31 -1.40 -6.38 24.53
CA GLU A 31 -0.52 -6.44 23.36
C GLU A 31 0.92 -6.41 23.87
N GLY A 32 1.50 -7.59 24.14
CA GLY A 32 2.89 -7.64 24.52
C GLY A 32 3.38 -9.05 24.82
N SER A 33 4.47 -9.41 24.14
CA SER A 33 5.48 -10.31 24.66
C SER A 33 5.86 -9.86 26.08
N ASP A 34 5.68 -10.73 27.06
CA ASP A 34 6.11 -10.57 28.44
C ASP A 34 7.64 -10.47 28.49
N PRO A 35 8.20 -9.32 28.90
CA PRO A 35 9.64 -9.15 29.04
C PRO A 35 10.29 -10.12 30.05
N LEU A 36 9.49 -10.82 30.87
CA LEU A 36 9.94 -11.81 31.84
C LEU A 36 9.80 -13.26 31.34
N ASP A 37 9.17 -13.48 30.18
CA ASP A 37 9.05 -14.79 29.54
C ASP A 37 9.75 -14.80 28.17
N GLY A 38 10.99 -15.25 28.13
CA GLY A 38 11.75 -15.33 26.88
C GLY A 38 11.21 -16.34 25.85
N THR A 39 10.12 -17.06 26.12
CA THR A 39 9.54 -18.04 25.19
C THR A 39 8.45 -17.47 24.29
N ASP A 40 7.85 -16.32 24.63
CA ASP A 40 6.76 -15.76 23.85
C ASP A 40 7.22 -14.93 22.65
N GLY A 41 8.42 -14.37 22.69
CA GLY A 41 8.98 -13.59 21.59
C GLY A 41 9.27 -14.42 20.34
N GLY A 42 9.41 -15.74 20.46
CA GLY A 42 9.62 -16.66 19.33
C GLY A 42 8.34 -17.31 18.80
N ALA A 43 7.17 -17.02 19.39
CA ALA A 43 5.90 -17.45 18.85
C ALA A 43 5.46 -16.53 17.71
N ASP A 44 4.60 -17.03 16.84
CA ASP A 44 3.93 -16.31 15.75
C ASP A 44 2.43 -16.58 15.98
N TRP A 45 1.75 -15.64 16.65
CA TRP A 45 0.40 -15.88 17.17
C TRP A 45 -0.70 -15.73 16.11
N ASP A 46 -0.50 -14.88 15.11
CA ASP A 46 -1.44 -14.67 14.01
C ASP A 46 -1.09 -15.43 12.72
N GLY A 47 0.11 -16.00 12.64
CA GLY A 47 0.54 -16.92 11.60
C GLY A 47 0.93 -16.24 10.29
N ASP A 48 1.36 -14.99 10.35
CA ASP A 48 1.66 -14.17 9.17
C ASP A 48 3.13 -14.32 8.68
N GLY A 49 3.97 -14.94 9.51
CA GLY A 49 5.38 -15.19 9.24
C GLY A 49 6.36 -14.30 10.00
N LEU A 50 5.89 -13.38 10.84
CA LEU A 50 6.71 -12.67 11.83
C LEU A 50 6.53 -13.32 13.20
N THR A 51 7.63 -13.41 13.95
CA THR A 51 7.54 -13.74 15.38
C THR A 51 7.09 -12.50 16.17
N ASN A 52 6.45 -12.71 17.33
CA ASN A 52 6.00 -11.64 18.21
C ASN A 52 7.11 -10.63 18.55
N ALA A 53 8.38 -11.08 18.65
CA ALA A 53 9.52 -10.18 18.85
C ALA A 53 9.90 -9.37 17.59
N GLU A 54 9.77 -9.96 16.41
CA GLU A 54 9.93 -9.25 15.13
C GLU A 54 8.82 -8.22 14.96
N GLU A 55 7.59 -8.57 15.27
CA GLU A 55 6.45 -7.65 15.23
C GLU A 55 6.63 -6.45 16.16
N GLN A 56 7.11 -6.68 17.38
CA GLN A 56 7.49 -5.59 18.29
C GLN A 56 8.55 -4.66 17.69
N THR A 57 9.47 -5.21 16.89
CA THR A 57 10.54 -4.46 16.22
C THR A 57 10.00 -3.66 15.02
N HIS A 58 9.04 -4.24 14.29
CA HIS A 58 8.40 -3.62 13.13
C HIS A 58 7.25 -2.67 13.51
N GLY A 59 6.79 -2.70 14.77
CA GLY A 59 5.69 -1.88 15.27
C GLY A 59 4.32 -2.40 14.84
N THR A 60 4.23 -3.68 14.50
CA THR A 60 3.00 -4.38 14.10
C THR A 60 2.34 -5.03 15.31
N ASN A 61 1.16 -5.61 15.10
CA ASN A 61 0.32 -6.16 16.15
C ASN A 61 0.41 -7.69 16.18
N MET A 62 0.97 -8.20 17.27
CA MET A 62 1.18 -9.63 17.60
C MET A 62 -0.04 -10.57 17.49
N ASN A 63 -1.23 -10.03 17.25
CA ASN A 63 -2.46 -10.81 17.15
C ASN A 63 -3.23 -10.49 15.87
N ASN A 64 -2.63 -9.79 14.93
CA ASN A 64 -3.27 -9.31 13.72
C ASN A 64 -2.29 -9.28 12.55
N ALA A 65 -2.42 -10.28 11.69
CA ALA A 65 -1.56 -10.53 10.54
C ALA A 65 -1.48 -9.38 9.51
N ASP A 66 -2.32 -8.35 9.61
CA ASP A 66 -2.39 -7.18 8.72
C ASP A 66 -2.68 -5.95 9.59
N SER A 67 -1.61 -5.33 10.10
CA SER A 67 -1.67 -4.33 11.15
C SER A 67 -2.29 -3.02 10.71
N ASP A 68 -2.12 -2.63 9.45
CA ASP A 68 -2.67 -1.40 8.89
C ASP A 68 -3.99 -1.58 8.13
N GLY A 69 -4.38 -2.83 7.85
CA GLY A 69 -5.67 -3.21 7.31
C GLY A 69 -5.81 -2.99 5.81
N ASP A 70 -4.72 -3.04 5.04
CA ASP A 70 -4.73 -2.83 3.59
C ASP A 70 -4.88 -4.11 2.76
N GLY A 71 -4.85 -5.27 3.43
CA GLY A 71 -5.00 -6.60 2.83
C GLY A 71 -3.67 -7.28 2.50
N LEU A 72 -2.53 -6.68 2.85
CA LEU A 72 -1.23 -7.33 2.83
C LEU A 72 -0.86 -7.84 4.24
N PRO A 73 -0.31 -9.06 4.36
CA PRO A 73 0.18 -9.49 5.67
C PRO A 73 1.50 -8.81 6.06
N ASP A 74 1.65 -8.46 7.34
CA ASP A 74 2.81 -7.71 7.84
C ASP A 74 4.12 -8.45 7.51
N GLY A 75 4.16 -9.77 7.72
CA GLY A 75 5.29 -10.62 7.37
C GLY A 75 5.63 -10.67 5.89
N TRP A 76 4.62 -10.57 5.01
CA TRP A 76 4.87 -10.47 3.58
C TRP A 76 5.45 -9.11 3.21
N GLU A 77 4.94 -8.04 3.79
CA GLU A 77 5.41 -6.68 3.57
C GLU A 77 6.85 -6.51 4.02
N VAL A 78 7.19 -6.96 5.24
CA VAL A 78 8.56 -6.96 5.77
C VAL A 78 9.49 -7.77 4.87
N ALA A 79 9.08 -8.96 4.43
CA ALA A 79 9.88 -9.80 3.54
C ALA A 79 10.14 -9.16 2.17
N ASN A 80 9.24 -8.28 1.71
CA ASN A 80 9.36 -7.55 0.45
C ASN A 80 9.79 -6.08 0.63
N GLY A 81 10.20 -5.67 1.82
CA GLY A 81 10.69 -4.30 2.08
C GLY A 81 9.64 -3.21 1.94
N LEU A 82 8.36 -3.56 2.10
CA LEU A 82 7.23 -2.65 2.23
C LEU A 82 7.05 -2.23 3.69
N ASN A 83 6.05 -1.38 3.98
CA ASN A 83 5.84 -0.86 5.33
C ASN A 83 4.53 -1.39 5.93
N PRO A 84 4.60 -2.36 6.87
CA PRO A 84 3.44 -3.04 7.47
C PRO A 84 2.59 -2.19 8.44
N THR A 85 2.81 -0.87 8.43
CA THR A 85 2.08 0.09 9.27
C THR A 85 1.52 1.24 8.44
N SER A 86 1.56 1.11 7.11
CA SER A 86 1.22 2.14 6.15
C SER A 86 0.34 1.58 5.02
N GLY A 87 -0.96 1.46 5.29
CA GLY A 87 -1.91 0.81 4.38
C GLY A 87 -2.21 1.50 3.04
N GLY A 88 -1.42 2.50 2.67
CA GLY A 88 -1.43 3.08 1.33
C GLY A 88 -0.56 2.33 0.33
N ASP A 89 0.39 1.50 0.77
CA ASP A 89 1.34 0.86 -0.12
C ASP A 89 0.82 -0.42 -0.79
N ALA A 90 -0.26 -1.08 -0.32
CA ALA A 90 -0.97 -2.11 -1.10
C ALA A 90 -1.32 -1.70 -2.54
N ASN A 91 -1.59 -0.41 -2.75
CA ASN A 91 -1.97 0.15 -4.04
C ASN A 91 -0.79 0.75 -4.82
N ALA A 92 0.42 0.75 -4.24
CA ALA A 92 1.62 1.24 -4.90
C ALA A 92 2.12 0.22 -5.94
N ASP A 93 2.94 0.73 -6.86
CA ASP A 93 3.66 -0.03 -7.90
C ASP A 93 5.12 0.47 -7.87
N PRO A 94 5.94 -0.03 -6.93
CA PRO A 94 7.31 0.45 -6.73
C PRO A 94 8.23 0.15 -7.91
N ASP A 95 7.97 -0.92 -8.64
CA ASP A 95 8.81 -1.40 -9.74
C ASP A 95 8.35 -0.96 -11.14
N GLY A 96 7.13 -0.42 -11.24
CA GLY A 96 6.58 0.22 -12.44
C GLY A 96 6.15 -0.77 -13.52
N ASP A 97 5.87 -2.03 -13.16
CA ASP A 97 5.42 -3.05 -14.12
C ASP A 97 3.91 -2.99 -14.42
N GLY A 98 3.17 -2.19 -13.65
CA GLY A 98 1.73 -1.99 -13.78
C GLY A 98 0.87 -2.92 -12.93
N LEU A 99 1.47 -3.73 -12.05
CA LEU A 99 0.79 -4.44 -10.96
C LEU A 99 0.97 -3.66 -9.65
N SER A 100 -0.06 -3.65 -8.82
CA SER A 100 0.07 -3.10 -7.47
C SER A 100 0.60 -4.17 -6.51
N ASN A 101 1.20 -3.75 -5.40
CA ASN A 101 1.68 -4.67 -4.35
C ASN A 101 0.63 -5.73 -3.95
N ALA A 102 -0.63 -5.34 -3.77
CA ALA A 102 -1.73 -6.28 -3.51
C ALA A 102 -2.01 -7.26 -4.66
N ALA A 103 -1.90 -6.81 -5.91
CA ALA A 103 -2.05 -7.69 -7.08
C ALA A 103 -0.87 -8.66 -7.19
N GLU A 104 0.31 -8.24 -6.76
CA GLU A 104 1.53 -9.05 -6.76
C GLU A 104 1.53 -10.07 -5.62
N TYR A 105 1.07 -9.70 -4.43
CA TYR A 105 0.81 -10.63 -3.33
C TYR A 105 -0.11 -11.76 -3.79
N ALA A 106 -1.25 -11.41 -4.43
CA ALA A 106 -2.19 -12.39 -4.97
C ALA A 106 -1.60 -13.29 -6.08
N LYS A 107 -0.54 -12.84 -6.76
CA LYS A 107 0.15 -13.59 -7.82
C LYS A 107 1.42 -14.30 -7.33
N GLY A 108 1.87 -14.02 -6.11
CA GLY A 108 3.18 -14.47 -5.60
C GLY A 108 4.36 -13.89 -6.39
N THR A 109 4.23 -12.66 -6.89
CA THR A 109 5.33 -11.92 -7.54
C THR A 109 6.02 -10.97 -6.56
N ASN A 110 7.10 -10.32 -6.97
CA ASN A 110 7.91 -9.48 -6.09
C ASN A 110 7.70 -8.00 -6.44
N PRO A 111 7.22 -7.17 -5.50
CA PRO A 111 6.86 -5.77 -5.73
C PRO A 111 8.00 -4.81 -6.04
N ASN A 112 9.23 -5.31 -5.98
CA ASN A 112 10.45 -4.57 -6.30
C ASN A 112 11.19 -5.16 -7.51
N ASN A 113 10.59 -6.13 -8.23
CA ASN A 113 11.23 -6.77 -9.36
C ASN A 113 10.26 -6.89 -10.54
N PRO A 114 10.38 -6.00 -11.55
CA PRO A 114 9.41 -5.89 -12.61
C PRO A 114 9.16 -7.23 -13.26
N THR A 115 7.94 -7.74 -13.13
CA THR A 115 7.54 -8.87 -13.94
C THR A 115 7.39 -8.36 -15.37
N PRO A 116 7.95 -9.05 -16.38
CA PRO A 116 7.70 -8.70 -17.78
C PRO A 116 6.28 -9.12 -18.17
N THR A 117 5.28 -8.61 -17.47
CA THR A 117 3.87 -8.87 -17.68
C THR A 117 3.36 -7.88 -18.71
N VAL A 118 3.23 -8.38 -19.94
CA VAL A 118 2.67 -7.69 -21.09
C VAL A 118 3.47 -6.45 -21.47
N ARG A 119 4.38 -6.67 -22.42
CA ARG A 119 4.87 -5.66 -23.36
C ARG A 119 3.85 -4.55 -23.48
N ARG A 120 4.20 -3.35 -23.00
CA ARG A 120 3.59 -2.12 -23.47
C ARG A 120 3.71 -2.17 -25.00
N THR A 121 2.68 -2.66 -25.67
CA THR A 121 2.45 -2.35 -27.08
C THR A 121 2.01 -0.89 -27.06
N THR A 122 2.93 0.01 -26.70
CA THR A 122 2.99 1.28 -27.39
C THR A 122 3.35 0.91 -28.81
N SER A 123 2.29 0.57 -29.55
CA SER A 123 2.21 0.55 -31.00
C SER A 123 2.51 1.95 -31.49
N THR A 124 3.76 2.35 -31.38
CA THR A 124 4.36 3.41 -32.16
C THR A 124 5.84 3.10 -32.17
N SER A 125 6.15 2.09 -32.98
CA SER A 125 7.31 2.12 -33.86
C SER A 125 7.35 3.48 -34.58
N SER A 126 7.82 4.51 -33.89
CA SER A 126 8.41 5.69 -34.51
C SER A 126 9.83 5.34 -34.90
N ARG A 127 9.99 4.25 -35.67
CA ARG A 127 11.12 4.09 -36.56
C ARG A 127 10.74 4.94 -37.77
N PRO A 128 11.32 6.15 -37.97
CA PRO A 128 11.07 6.86 -39.21
C PRO A 128 11.53 5.93 -40.34
N THR A 129 10.59 5.53 -41.18
CA THR A 129 10.89 4.94 -42.48
C THR A 129 11.90 5.87 -43.17
N PRO A 130 13.08 5.40 -43.61
CA PRO A 130 13.85 6.18 -44.56
C PRO A 130 13.04 6.20 -45.86
N THR A 131 12.27 7.26 -46.07
CA THR A 131 11.63 7.52 -47.34
C THR A 131 12.74 7.79 -48.35
N ARG A 132 13.22 6.72 -49.00
CA ARG A 132 14.03 6.83 -50.21
C ARG A 132 13.11 7.32 -51.32
N ARG A 133 12.85 8.63 -51.37
CA ARG A 133 12.25 9.26 -52.55
C ARG A 133 13.37 9.51 -53.54
N ALA A 134 13.33 8.73 -54.61
CA ALA A 134 14.20 8.88 -55.76
C ALA A 134 14.09 10.30 -56.35
N SER A 135 15.22 10.72 -56.94
CA SER A 135 15.35 11.66 -58.07
C SER A 135 14.98 13.12 -57.82
N GLY A 136 16.01 13.98 -57.80
CA GLY A 136 15.82 15.44 -57.73
C GLY A 136 17.10 16.26 -57.84
N ARG A 137 17.86 16.06 -58.93
CA ARG A 137 18.82 17.00 -59.54
C ARG A 137 19.92 17.59 -58.64
N ARG A 138 21.12 17.01 -58.76
CA ARG A 138 22.39 17.72 -58.57
C ARG A 138 22.35 19.02 -59.39
N ARG A 139 22.36 20.18 -58.72
CA ARG A 139 22.89 21.40 -59.35
C ARG A 139 24.41 21.20 -59.40
N ILE A 140 24.90 20.91 -60.59
CA ILE A 140 26.31 21.05 -60.94
C ILE A 140 26.62 22.55 -60.92
N PRO A 141 27.61 23.03 -60.15
CA PRO A 141 28.13 24.38 -60.32
C PRO A 141 28.88 24.46 -61.65
N ASP A 142 28.57 25.48 -62.44
CA ASP A 142 29.33 25.85 -63.63
C ASP A 142 30.78 26.15 -63.20
N ALA A 143 31.72 25.30 -63.61
CA ALA A 143 33.14 25.56 -63.40
C ALA A 143 33.97 24.99 -64.57
N TYR A 144 34.33 25.95 -65.43
CA TYR A 144 35.62 26.10 -66.11
C TYR A 144 35.93 25.25 -67.36
N ASP A 145 35.78 25.92 -68.50
CA ASP A 145 36.51 25.73 -69.76
C ASP A 145 38.00 26.10 -69.57
N PRO A 146 38.95 25.31 -70.09
CA PRO A 146 39.81 25.91 -71.11
C PRO A 146 40.24 24.97 -72.26
N THR A 147 40.08 25.52 -73.47
CA THR A 147 40.90 25.48 -74.71
C THR A 147 41.18 24.13 -75.38
#